data_AF-A0A2D4MPV0-F1
#
_entry.id   AF-A0A2D4MPV0-F1
#
_cell.length_a   1.000
_cell.length_b   1.000
_cell.length_c   1.000
_cell.angle_alpha   90.00
_cell.angle_beta   90.00
_cell.angle_gamma   90.00
#
_symmetry.space_group_name_H-M   'P 1'
#
loop_
_entity.id
_entity.type
_entity.pdbx_description
1 polymer ?
#
loop_
_entity_poly.entity_id
_entity_poly.type
_entity_poly.pdbx_seq_one_letter_code
_entity_poly.pdbx_strand_id
1 'polypeptide(L)'
;PVLTQRELVENPYIRECLIEAKSPLIKVTRKLPSGFLDIIQTDRIQTILEFMMSYPEVEEAQEKSIERLNSLLNEGKIGVKVFLHLMDPVIEAMNKHNDSLETLLAGFSLLLGITGRAVAQNLNVEILADQENLSCLLSSMRAHPDHEELLCMICT
;
A
#
# COMPACT_ATOMS: atom_id res chain seq x y z
N PRO A 1 -5.48 -8.59 -39.69
CA PRO A 1 -5.97 -7.70 -38.60
C PRO A 1 -5.09 -7.88 -37.36
N VAL A 2 -4.40 -6.83 -36.93
CA VAL A 2 -3.63 -6.83 -35.68
C VAL A 2 -4.63 -6.55 -34.56
N LEU A 3 -4.81 -7.50 -33.65
CA LEU A 3 -5.61 -7.31 -32.45
C LEU A 3 -4.86 -6.39 -31.50
N THR A 4 -5.57 -5.43 -30.92
CA THR A 4 -5.03 -4.54 -29.90
C THR A 4 -4.84 -5.31 -28.58
N GLN A 5 -3.94 -4.82 -27.73
CA GLN A 5 -3.69 -5.42 -26.40
C GLN A 5 -4.98 -5.55 -25.57
N ARG A 6 -5.90 -4.60 -25.70
CA ARG A 6 -7.21 -4.63 -25.03
C ARG A 6 -8.10 -5.77 -25.51
N GLU A 7 -8.19 -5.98 -26.82
CA GLU A 7 -8.97 -7.08 -27.42
C GLU A 7 -8.43 -8.46 -27.03
N LEU A 8 -7.12 -8.58 -26.82
CA LEU A 8 -6.48 -9.81 -26.35
C LEU A 8 -6.79 -10.09 -24.87
N VAL A 9 -6.78 -9.07 -24.01
CA VAL A 9 -7.04 -9.21 -22.57
C VAL A 9 -8.54 -9.45 -22.29
N GLU A 10 -9.44 -8.94 -23.13
CA GLU A 10 -10.89 -9.16 -23.03
C GLU A 10 -11.34 -10.52 -23.60
N ASN A 11 -10.48 -11.21 -24.36
CA ASN A 11 -10.78 -12.57 -24.84
C ASN A 11 -10.86 -13.56 -23.66
N PRO A 12 -11.96 -14.31 -23.49
CA PRO A 12 -12.18 -15.13 -22.30
C PRO A 12 -11.14 -16.25 -22.09
N TYR A 13 -10.66 -16.87 -23.17
CA TYR A 13 -9.65 -17.93 -23.08
C TYR A 13 -8.27 -17.37 -22.73
N ILE A 14 -7.89 -16.25 -23.35
CA ILE A 14 -6.64 -15.56 -23.05
C ILE A 14 -6.68 -15.02 -21.62
N ARG A 15 -7.82 -14.48 -21.21
CA ARG A 15 -8.06 -14.00 -19.85
C ARG A 15 -7.87 -15.10 -18.81
N GLU A 16 -8.46 -16.28 -18.99
CA GLU A 16 -8.23 -17.41 -18.08
C GLU A 16 -6.75 -17.81 -18.03
N CYS A 17 -6.06 -17.88 -19.17
CA CYS A 17 -4.62 -18.16 -19.19
C CYS A 17 -3.80 -17.06 -18.47
N LEU A 18 -4.15 -15.79 -18.65
CA LEU A 18 -3.49 -14.67 -17.99
C LEU A 18 -3.75 -14.68 -16.47
N ILE A 19 -4.94 -15.09 -16.03
CA ILE A 19 -5.30 -15.27 -14.62
C ILE A 19 -4.47 -16.42 -14.01
N GLU A 20 -4.46 -17.58 -14.65
CA GLU A 20 -3.69 -18.75 -14.21
C GLU A 20 -2.18 -18.47 -14.18
N ALA A 21 -1.69 -17.73 -15.18
CA ALA A 21 -0.29 -17.31 -15.25
C ALA A 21 0.05 -16.15 -14.28
N LYS A 22 -0.92 -15.63 -13.51
CA LYS A 22 -0.76 -14.44 -12.64
C LYS A 22 -0.15 -13.26 -13.39
N SER A 23 -0.60 -13.04 -14.62
CA SER A 23 -0.07 -12.00 -15.49
C SER A 23 -0.40 -10.61 -14.94
N PRO A 24 0.55 -9.66 -14.93
CA PRO A 24 0.29 -8.27 -14.54
C PRO A 24 -0.68 -7.55 -15.51
N LEU A 25 -0.99 -8.16 -16.65
CA LEU A 25 -1.95 -7.64 -17.63
C LEU A 25 -3.42 -7.81 -17.19
N ILE A 26 -3.69 -8.60 -16.15
CA ILE A 26 -5.03 -8.76 -15.56
C ILE A 26 -4.97 -8.55 -14.05
N LYS A 27 -5.67 -7.51 -13.57
CA LYS A 27 -6.04 -7.39 -12.16
C LYS A 27 -7.21 -8.33 -11.86
N VAL A 28 -6.94 -9.43 -11.17
CA VAL A 28 -7.98 -10.29 -10.60
C VAL A 28 -8.51 -9.62 -9.34
N THR A 29 -9.67 -8.97 -9.45
CA THR A 29 -10.32 -8.35 -8.30
C THR A 29 -10.95 -9.43 -7.41
N ARG A 30 -10.29 -9.75 -6.29
CA ARG A 30 -10.97 -10.45 -5.19
C ARG A 30 -12.02 -9.49 -4.63
N LYS A 31 -13.27 -9.97 -4.51
CA LYS A 31 -14.35 -9.17 -3.94
C LYS A 31 -14.11 -8.96 -2.45
N LEU A 32 -14.21 -7.71 -2.01
CA LEU A 32 -14.22 -7.36 -0.60
C LEU A 32 -15.46 -7.96 0.10
N PRO A 33 -15.35 -8.28 1.40
CA PRO A 33 -16.50 -8.72 2.18
C PRO A 33 -17.53 -7.59 2.28
N SER A 34 -18.81 -7.95 2.35
CA SER A 34 -19.87 -6.97 2.63
C SER A 34 -19.60 -6.29 3.97
N GLY A 35 -19.67 -4.95 4.01
CA GLY A 35 -19.41 -4.17 5.22
C GLY A 35 -17.91 -3.99 5.54
N PHE A 36 -17.01 -4.16 4.57
CA PHE A 36 -15.57 -3.99 4.83
C PHE A 36 -15.22 -2.61 5.39
N LEU A 37 -15.94 -1.56 5.00
CA LEU A 37 -15.78 -0.22 5.56
C LEU A 37 -16.00 -0.22 7.08
N ASP A 38 -16.98 -0.96 7.58
CA ASP A 38 -17.25 -1.08 9.02
C ASP A 38 -16.11 -1.82 9.75
N ILE A 39 -15.47 -2.79 9.07
CA ILE A 39 -14.33 -3.55 9.60
C ILE A 39 -13.08 -2.66 9.71
N ILE A 40 -12.78 -1.85 8.69
CA ILE A 40 -11.61 -0.98 8.72
C ILE A 40 -11.83 0.25 9.58
N GLN A 41 -13.07 0.74 9.76
CA GLN A 41 -13.34 1.94 10.57
C GLN A 41 -13.12 1.76 12.08
N THR A 42 -12.76 0.55 12.54
CA THR A 42 -12.44 0.31 13.95
C THR A 42 -11.24 1.14 14.42
N ASP A 43 -11.17 1.42 15.72
CA ASP A 43 -9.98 2.04 16.36
C ASP A 43 -8.87 1.02 16.67
N ARG A 44 -8.98 -0.21 16.15
CA ARG A 44 -8.11 -1.33 16.51
C ARG A 44 -7.13 -1.60 15.39
N ILE A 45 -5.88 -1.14 15.57
CA ILE A 45 -4.76 -1.41 14.65
C ILE A 45 -4.66 -2.90 14.30
N GLN A 46 -4.81 -3.79 15.30
CA GLN A 46 -4.78 -5.23 15.08
C GLN A 46 -5.83 -5.71 14.07
N THR A 47 -7.07 -5.19 14.15
CA THR A 47 -8.14 -5.54 13.22
C THR A 47 -7.87 -5.05 11.81
N ILE A 48 -7.26 -3.87 11.68
CA ILE A 48 -6.85 -3.32 10.38
C ILE A 48 -5.74 -4.20 9.76
N LEU A 49 -4.74 -4.60 10.54
CA LEU A 49 -3.68 -5.50 10.07
C LEU A 49 -4.21 -6.87 9.67
N GLU A 50 -5.09 -7.46 10.47
CA GLU A 50 -5.74 -8.74 10.15
C GLU A 50 -6.51 -8.67 8.82
N PHE A 51 -7.16 -7.53 8.58
CA PHE A 51 -7.84 -7.28 7.32
C PHE A 51 -6.85 -7.15 6.14
N MET A 52 -5.76 -6.38 6.29
CA MET A 52 -4.71 -6.28 5.27
C MET A 52 -4.13 -7.67 4.91
N MET A 53 -3.81 -8.48 5.92
CA MET A 53 -3.27 -9.84 5.73
C MET A 53 -4.28 -10.82 5.10
N SER A 54 -5.59 -10.59 5.32
CA SER A 54 -6.66 -11.41 4.73
C SER A 54 -6.89 -11.08 3.24
N TYR A 55 -6.60 -9.85 2.83
CA TYR A 55 -6.86 -9.33 1.48
C TYR A 55 -5.61 -8.72 0.81
N PRO A 56 -4.46 -9.42 0.77
CA PRO A 56 -3.20 -8.84 0.28
C PRO A 56 -3.25 -8.55 -1.23
N GLU A 57 -4.09 -9.26 -1.98
CA GLU A 57 -4.27 -9.07 -3.44
C GLU A 57 -5.26 -7.97 -3.81
N VAL A 58 -5.92 -7.33 -2.82
CA VAL A 58 -6.96 -6.33 -3.09
C VAL A 58 -6.42 -4.94 -2.80
N GLU A 59 -6.11 -4.21 -3.85
CA GLU A 59 -5.61 -2.83 -3.81
C GLU A 59 -6.46 -1.93 -2.89
N GLU A 60 -7.78 -1.87 -3.12
CA GLU A 60 -8.71 -1.07 -2.31
C GLU A 60 -8.69 -1.47 -0.82
N ALA A 61 -8.45 -2.76 -0.51
CA ALA A 61 -8.32 -3.21 0.89
C ALA A 61 -7.08 -2.61 1.55
N GLN A 62 -5.96 -2.59 0.81
CA GLN A 62 -4.69 -2.09 1.31
C GLN A 62 -4.74 -0.56 1.45
N GLU A 63 -5.16 0.14 0.40
CA GLU A 63 -5.32 1.60 0.39
C GLU A 63 -6.17 2.07 1.57
N LYS A 64 -7.39 1.56 1.70
CA LYS A 64 -8.34 2.01 2.73
C LYS A 64 -7.88 1.66 4.15
N SER A 65 -7.14 0.57 4.31
CA SER A 65 -6.52 0.22 5.59
C SER A 65 -5.41 1.20 5.96
N ILE A 66 -4.55 1.56 5.00
CA ILE A 66 -3.46 2.51 5.21
C ILE A 66 -4.01 3.91 5.49
N GLU A 67 -5.05 4.36 4.77
CA GLU A 67 -5.77 5.60 5.08
C GLU A 67 -6.31 5.62 6.50
N ARG A 68 -6.85 4.49 6.99
CA ARG A 68 -7.29 4.41 8.38
C ARG A 68 -6.12 4.49 9.36
N LEU A 69 -5.00 3.82 9.09
CA LEU A 69 -3.80 3.91 9.92
C LEU A 69 -3.29 5.36 9.99
N ASN A 70 -3.31 6.09 8.87
CA ASN A 70 -3.03 7.53 8.83
C ASN A 70 -3.96 8.33 9.75
N SER A 71 -5.27 8.07 9.66
CA SER A 71 -6.27 8.70 10.53
C SER A 71 -5.96 8.44 12.01
N LEU A 72 -5.69 7.19 12.39
CA LEU A 72 -5.36 6.83 13.77
C LEU A 72 -4.05 7.48 14.27
N LEU A 73 -3.04 7.58 13.40
CA LEU A 73 -1.80 8.29 13.73
C LEU A 73 -2.07 9.77 14.01
N ASN A 74 -2.94 10.38 13.21
CA ASN A 74 -3.31 11.79 13.32
C ASN A 74 -4.17 12.10 14.54
N GLU A 75 -4.99 11.16 15.00
CA GLU A 75 -5.72 11.28 16.26
C GLU A 75 -4.79 11.42 17.48
N GLY A 76 -3.54 10.93 17.38
CA GLY A 76 -2.51 11.10 18.43
C GLY A 76 -2.78 10.35 19.73
N LYS A 77 -3.81 9.48 19.77
CA LYS A 77 -4.17 8.67 20.95
C LYS A 77 -3.25 7.45 21.13
N ILE A 78 -2.65 6.98 20.03
CA ILE A 78 -1.77 5.81 20.00
C ILE A 78 -0.32 6.31 19.83
N GLY A 79 0.60 5.77 20.62
CA GLY A 79 2.01 6.17 20.56
C GLY A 79 2.68 5.76 19.24
N VAL A 80 3.54 6.62 18.70
CA VAL A 80 4.25 6.40 17.43
C VAL A 80 5.05 5.09 17.40
N LYS A 81 5.53 4.61 18.56
CA LYS A 81 6.21 3.31 18.68
C LYS A 81 5.36 2.15 18.18
N VAL A 82 4.04 2.19 18.36
CA VAL A 82 3.15 1.14 17.84
C VAL A 82 3.16 1.17 16.31
N PHE A 83 3.11 2.35 15.72
CA PHE A 83 3.13 2.51 14.27
C PHE A 83 4.45 2.11 13.61
N LEU A 84 5.59 2.26 14.31
CA LEU A 84 6.87 1.75 13.80
C LEU A 84 6.83 0.23 13.53
N HIS A 85 6.04 -0.54 14.28
CA HIS A 85 5.87 -1.98 14.04
C HIS A 85 4.93 -2.30 12.86
N LEU A 86 4.31 -1.28 12.26
CA LEU A 86 3.42 -1.43 11.11
C LEU A 86 4.12 -1.14 9.79
N MET A 87 5.41 -0.81 9.81
CA MET A 87 6.12 -0.46 8.58
C MET A 87 6.23 -1.62 7.62
N ASP A 88 6.64 -2.80 8.09
CA ASP A 88 6.79 -3.99 7.25
C ASP A 88 5.49 -4.34 6.50
N PRO A 89 4.30 -4.48 7.14
CA PRO A 89 3.08 -4.81 6.40
C PRO A 89 2.63 -3.68 5.45
N VAL A 90 2.91 -2.41 5.78
CA VAL A 90 2.60 -1.28 4.88
C VAL A 90 3.52 -1.30 3.67
N ILE A 91 4.81 -1.56 3.86
CA ILE A 91 5.80 -1.63 2.78
C ILE A 91 5.58 -2.85 1.90
N GLU A 92 5.17 -3.99 2.47
CA GLU A 92 4.74 -5.16 1.70
C GLU A 92 3.53 -4.81 0.81
N ALA A 93 2.53 -4.13 1.36
CA ALA A 93 1.36 -3.69 0.61
C ALA A 93 1.74 -2.72 -0.53
N MET A 94 2.61 -1.74 -0.26
CA MET A 94 3.09 -0.80 -1.26
C MET A 94 3.89 -1.47 -2.38
N ASN A 95 4.81 -2.39 -2.04
CA ASN A 95 5.57 -3.13 -3.04
C ASN A 95 4.66 -3.99 -3.92
N LYS A 96 3.64 -4.59 -3.32
CA LYS A 96 2.70 -5.46 -4.02
C LYS A 96 1.78 -4.70 -4.97
N HIS A 97 1.35 -3.51 -4.57
CA HIS A 97 0.48 -2.62 -5.35
C HIS A 97 1.25 -1.39 -5.82
N ASN A 98 2.50 -1.57 -6.25
CA ASN A 98 3.37 -0.45 -6.65
C ASN A 98 2.89 0.28 -7.92
N ASP A 99 1.98 -0.33 -8.67
CA ASP A 99 1.27 0.30 -9.79
C ASP A 99 0.07 1.16 -9.36
N SER A 100 -0.36 1.06 -8.11
CA SER A 100 -1.44 1.86 -7.51
C SER A 100 -0.87 3.13 -6.90
N LEU A 101 -1.13 4.26 -7.54
CA LEU A 101 -0.70 5.56 -7.05
C LEU A 101 -1.37 5.89 -5.70
N GLU A 102 -2.64 5.56 -5.55
CA GLU A 102 -3.44 5.77 -4.33
C GLU A 102 -2.86 5.01 -3.14
N THR A 103 -2.49 3.74 -3.35
CA THR A 103 -1.84 2.92 -2.30
C THR A 103 -0.49 3.52 -1.91
N LEU A 104 0.30 3.98 -2.88
CA LEU A 104 1.60 4.60 -2.63
C LEU A 104 1.48 5.93 -1.89
N LEU A 105 0.57 6.82 -2.29
CA LEU A 105 0.35 8.11 -1.61
C LEU A 105 -0.11 7.90 -0.17
N ALA A 106 -1.07 7.00 0.06
CA ALA A 106 -1.49 6.65 1.42
C ALA A 106 -0.33 6.08 2.23
N GLY A 107 0.46 5.20 1.63
CA GLY A 107 1.63 4.56 2.23
C GLY A 107 2.71 5.56 2.62
N PHE A 108 3.21 6.37 1.69
CA PHE A 108 4.24 7.36 1.98
C PHE A 108 3.76 8.47 2.92
N SER A 109 2.49 8.88 2.85
CA SER A 109 1.92 9.77 3.87
C SER A 109 2.04 9.18 5.28
N LEU A 110 1.76 7.87 5.43
CA LEU A 110 1.88 7.19 6.71
C LEU A 110 3.34 7.10 7.16
N LEU A 111 4.24 6.68 6.27
CA LEU A 111 5.67 6.58 6.56
C LEU A 111 6.26 7.94 6.97
N LEU A 112 5.91 9.02 6.26
CA LEU A 112 6.34 10.38 6.61
C LEU A 112 5.79 10.82 7.96
N GLY A 113 4.52 10.52 8.25
CA GLY A 113 3.90 10.80 9.53
C GLY A 113 4.57 10.06 10.70
N ILE A 114 4.91 8.79 10.51
CA ILE A 114 5.58 7.95 11.51
C ILE A 114 7.00 8.47 11.76
N THR A 115 7.78 8.62 10.69
CA THR A 115 9.19 9.08 10.74
C THR A 115 9.29 10.47 11.37
N GLY A 116 8.46 11.43 10.93
CA GLY A 116 8.45 12.79 11.47
C GLY A 116 8.16 12.83 12.97
N ARG A 117 7.18 12.04 13.45
CA ARG A 117 6.89 11.92 14.89
C ARG A 117 7.97 11.18 15.66
N ALA A 118 8.57 10.15 15.07
CA ALA A 118 9.65 9.39 15.68
C ALA A 118 10.91 10.25 15.88
N VAL A 119 11.29 11.05 14.87
CA VAL A 119 12.37 12.04 14.95
C VAL A 119 12.07 13.08 16.03
N ALA A 120 10.86 13.65 16.04
CA ALA A 120 10.46 14.63 17.06
C ALA A 120 10.52 14.07 18.51
N GLN A 121 10.42 12.75 18.67
CA GLN A 121 10.49 12.06 19.96
C GLN A 121 11.88 11.47 20.27
N ASN A 122 12.90 11.76 19.46
CA ASN A 122 14.26 11.21 19.57
C ASN A 122 14.29 9.67 19.60
N LEU A 123 13.39 9.03 18.84
CA LEU A 123 13.42 7.58 18.66
C LEU A 123 14.48 7.21 17.62
N ASN A 124 15.02 5.98 17.73
CA ASN A 124 15.94 5.48 16.72
C ASN A 124 15.18 5.20 15.42
N VAL A 125 15.41 6.04 14.42
CA VAL A 125 14.85 5.92 13.06
C VAL A 125 15.80 5.27 12.07
N GLU A 126 17.03 4.93 12.47
CA GLU A 126 17.97 4.20 11.59
C GLU A 126 17.43 2.82 11.21
N ILE A 127 16.59 2.24 12.08
CA ILE A 127 15.89 0.98 11.81
C ILE A 127 14.97 1.07 10.57
N LEU A 128 14.60 2.28 10.14
CA LEU A 128 13.72 2.52 9.00
C LEU A 128 14.50 2.60 7.68
N ALA A 129 15.83 2.70 7.73
CA ALA A 129 16.72 2.78 6.57
C ALA A 129 17.23 1.39 6.13
N ASP A 130 16.45 0.34 6.35
CA ASP A 130 16.79 -0.99 5.86
C ASP A 130 16.67 -1.10 4.32
N GLN A 131 17.24 -2.18 3.78
CA GLN A 131 17.33 -2.39 2.34
C GLN A 131 15.95 -2.56 1.67
N GLU A 132 14.97 -3.15 2.35
CA GLU A 132 13.64 -3.39 1.80
C GLU A 132 12.87 -2.07 1.67
N ASN A 133 12.99 -1.20 2.68
CA ASN A 133 12.38 0.12 2.68
C ASN A 133 12.98 1.02 1.59
N LEU A 134 14.31 1.02 1.47
CA LEU A 134 15.01 1.73 0.40
C LEU A 134 14.65 1.20 -0.99
N SER A 135 14.49 -0.12 -1.12
CA SER A 135 14.05 -0.73 -2.38
C SER A 135 12.62 -0.32 -2.74
N CYS A 136 11.72 -0.23 -1.76
CA CYS A 136 10.35 0.25 -1.94
C CYS A 136 10.32 1.70 -2.43
N LEU A 137 11.07 2.60 -1.78
CA LEU A 137 11.20 4.00 -2.21
C LEU A 137 11.64 4.10 -3.68
N LEU A 138 12.71 3.39 -4.05
CA LEU A 138 13.24 3.43 -5.42
C LEU A 138 12.32 2.77 -6.44
N SER A 139 11.63 1.68 -6.09
CA SER A 139 10.69 1.00 -6.99
C SER A 139 9.45 1.87 -7.25
N SER A 140 8.97 2.60 -6.25
CA SER A 140 7.86 3.54 -6.38
C SER A 140 8.21 4.75 -7.25
N MET A 141 9.40 5.35 -7.07
CA MET A 141 9.88 6.42 -7.95
C MET A 141 9.98 5.97 -9.41
N ARG A 142 10.40 4.72 -9.65
CA ARG A 142 10.50 4.18 -11.02
C ARG A 142 9.14 3.86 -11.64
N ALA A 143 8.16 3.45 -10.84
CA ALA A 143 6.81 3.18 -11.32
C ALA A 143 6.05 4.45 -11.68
N HIS A 144 6.32 5.55 -10.98
CA HIS A 144 5.63 6.84 -11.15
C HIS A 144 6.61 8.02 -11.28
N PRO A 145 7.46 8.03 -12.33
CA PRO A 145 8.59 8.96 -12.44
C PRO A 145 8.18 10.43 -12.65
N ASP A 146 6.93 10.69 -13.02
CA ASP A 146 6.42 12.04 -13.30
C ASP A 146 5.41 12.52 -12.25
N HIS A 147 5.19 11.76 -11.17
CA HIS A 147 4.22 12.13 -10.14
C HIS A 147 4.86 12.98 -9.02
N GLU A 148 4.85 14.30 -9.22
CA GLU A 148 5.55 15.27 -8.35
C GLU A 148 5.25 15.11 -6.85
N GLU A 149 3.98 14.94 -6.47
CA GLU A 149 3.59 14.80 -5.06
C GLU A 149 4.22 13.56 -4.42
N LEU A 150 4.23 12.45 -5.14
CA LEU A 150 4.81 11.19 -4.66
C LEU A 150 6.32 11.33 -4.52
N LEU A 151 6.99 11.92 -5.52
CA LEU A 151 8.42 12.16 -5.48
C LEU A 151 8.81 13.10 -4.34
N CYS A 152 8.00 14.13 -4.07
CA CYS A 152 8.18 15.02 -2.93
C CYS A 152 8.10 14.25 -1.61
N MET A 153 7.11 13.39 -1.43
CA MET A 153 6.97 12.57 -0.21
C MET A 153 8.18 11.64 0.01
N ILE A 154 8.71 11.05 -1.06
CA ILE A 154 9.84 10.12 -1.00
C ILE A 154 11.16 10.84 -0.68
N CYS A 155 11.33 12.07 -1.17
CA CYS A 155 12.61 12.80 -1.09
C CYS A 155 12.70 13.80 0.09
N THR A 156 11.68 13.88 0.95
CA THR A 156 11.65 14.76 2.13
C THR A 156 12.37 14.14 3.32
#